data_AF-A0A9R1CEV5-F1
#
_entry.id   AF-A0A9R1CEV5-F1
#
_cell.length_a   1.000
_cell.length_b   1.000
_cell.length_c   1.000
_cell.angle_alpha   90.00
_cell.angle_beta   90.00
_cell.angle_gamma   90.00
#
_symmetry.space_group_name_H-M   'P 1'
#
loop_
_entity.id
_entity.type
_entity.pdbx_description
1 polymer ?
#
loop_
_entity_poly.entity_id
_entity_poly.type
_entity_poly.pdbx_seq_one_letter_code
_entity_poly.pdbx_strand_id
1 'polypeptide(L)'
;MSSSQTRKRSQGLKLTSETVAESVRRQVQEVGTIAQDGLSSGAWIYPLLGILYLFSPFALAIPLILGEAFVVVMFLTRGILVGQATVDIFDAVLLQKGHSALVENGRQVTNKGGKAKQLGTLMTKPLSRFNVDSVVRYLLTLPLNFIPLVGTIFFLGYNGYKAGPGFHARYFQLKDFDKDRRQAFIKKRRGAYLMFGTMAMALNLIPIVSIVFSFTTATGAALWASELENMGKTPTAVPQTDANNTTGKQEEVEVQLPQPAVNDKKKEL
;
A
#
# COMPACT_ATOMS: atom_id res chain seq x y z
N MET A 1 46.87 -71.05 -6.28
CA MET A 1 46.13 -70.24 -7.29
C MET A 1 45.97 -68.77 -6.84
N SER A 2 47.05 -68.07 -6.44
CA SER A 2 46.97 -66.70 -5.87
C SER A 2 47.71 -65.62 -6.71
N SER A 3 48.61 -66.01 -7.62
CA SER A 3 49.49 -65.10 -8.37
C SER A 3 48.88 -64.48 -9.63
N SER A 4 47.85 -65.09 -10.23
CA SER A 4 47.25 -64.62 -11.49
C SER A 4 46.26 -63.45 -11.29
N GLN A 5 45.63 -63.38 -10.11
CA GLN A 5 44.67 -62.33 -9.74
C GLN A 5 45.39 -60.99 -9.50
N THR A 6 46.56 -61.01 -8.85
CA THR A 6 47.34 -59.81 -8.51
C THR A 6 47.90 -59.10 -9.75
N ARG A 7 48.29 -59.85 -10.79
CA ARG A 7 48.82 -59.28 -12.05
C ARG A 7 47.72 -58.66 -12.93
N LYS A 8 46.52 -59.26 -12.98
CA LYS A 8 45.38 -58.65 -13.66
C LYS A 8 44.91 -57.36 -12.99
N ARG A 9 44.94 -57.31 -11.66
CA ARG A 9 44.55 -56.13 -10.89
C ARG A 9 45.54 -54.96 -11.07
N SER A 10 46.85 -55.24 -11.09
CA SER A 10 47.86 -54.20 -11.33
C SER A 10 47.87 -53.69 -12.78
N GLN A 11 47.57 -54.54 -13.77
CA GLN A 11 47.38 -54.11 -15.16
C GLN A 11 46.10 -53.30 -15.34
N GLY A 12 44.98 -53.70 -14.72
CA GLY A 12 43.74 -52.93 -14.73
C GLY A 12 43.91 -51.54 -14.12
N LEU A 13 44.61 -51.43 -12.98
CA LEU A 13 44.93 -50.16 -12.33
C LEU A 13 45.79 -49.24 -13.21
N LYS A 14 46.79 -49.77 -13.90
CA LYS A 14 47.62 -49.01 -14.85
C LYS A 14 46.83 -48.56 -16.08
N LEU A 15 45.96 -49.42 -16.62
CA LEU A 15 45.10 -49.06 -17.76
C LEU A 15 44.10 -47.96 -17.40
N THR A 16 43.55 -48.01 -16.17
CA THR A 16 42.66 -46.95 -15.67
C THR A 16 43.40 -45.64 -15.44
N SER A 17 44.63 -45.67 -14.94
CA SER A 17 45.41 -44.43 -14.75
C SER A 17 45.81 -43.77 -16.06
N GLU A 18 46.18 -44.56 -17.08
CA GLU A 18 46.51 -44.04 -18.42
C GLU A 18 45.27 -43.46 -19.11
N THR A 19 44.13 -44.16 -19.05
CA THR A 19 42.85 -43.65 -19.60
C THR A 19 42.38 -42.38 -18.91
N VAL A 20 42.55 -42.30 -17.58
CA VAL A 20 42.24 -41.09 -16.80
C VAL A 20 43.22 -39.95 -17.12
N ALA A 21 44.51 -40.26 -17.29
CA ALA A 21 45.50 -39.26 -17.68
C ALA A 21 45.22 -38.73 -19.11
N GLU A 22 44.82 -39.58 -20.04
CA GLU A 22 44.45 -39.17 -21.40
C GLU A 22 43.18 -38.33 -21.43
N SER A 23 42.14 -38.68 -20.66
CA SER A 23 40.91 -37.90 -20.62
C SER A 23 41.12 -36.52 -20.01
N VAL A 24 41.96 -36.41 -18.98
CA VAL A 24 42.37 -35.13 -18.39
C VAL A 24 43.15 -34.29 -19.41
N ARG A 25 44.09 -34.89 -20.15
CA ARG A 25 44.86 -34.18 -21.18
C ARG A 25 43.96 -33.68 -22.32
N ARG A 26 42.99 -34.49 -22.76
CA ARG A 26 42.02 -34.08 -23.79
C ARG A 26 41.12 -32.95 -23.31
N GLN A 27 40.61 -33.00 -22.07
CA GLN A 27 39.81 -31.91 -21.50
C GLN A 27 40.63 -30.61 -21.38
N VAL A 28 41.89 -30.69 -20.97
CA VAL A 28 42.76 -29.49 -20.91
C VAL A 28 42.96 -28.89 -22.30
N GLN A 29 43.14 -29.71 -23.33
CA GLN A 29 43.30 -29.24 -24.71
C GLN A 29 41.99 -28.66 -25.26
N GLU A 30 40.85 -29.31 -25.03
CA GLU A 30 39.52 -28.86 -25.46
C GLU A 30 39.08 -27.58 -24.74
N VAL A 31 39.34 -27.46 -23.44
CA VAL A 31 39.11 -26.22 -22.68
C VAL A 31 40.00 -25.10 -23.20
N GLY A 32 41.25 -25.41 -23.59
CA GLY A 32 42.16 -24.45 -24.22
C GLY A 32 41.60 -23.89 -25.54
N THR A 33 41.07 -24.76 -26.42
CA THR A 33 40.48 -24.33 -27.70
C THR A 33 39.20 -23.54 -27.49
N ILE A 34 38.31 -23.97 -26.59
CA ILE A 34 37.06 -23.25 -26.27
C ILE A 34 37.36 -21.87 -25.68
N ALA A 35 38.36 -21.77 -24.80
CA ALA A 35 38.79 -20.49 -24.23
C ALA A 35 39.37 -19.55 -25.31
N GLN A 36 40.15 -20.09 -26.25
CA GLN A 36 40.75 -19.32 -27.33
C GLN A 36 39.71 -18.86 -28.37
N ASP A 37 38.71 -19.69 -28.65
CA ASP A 37 37.56 -19.33 -29.50
C ASP A 37 36.68 -18.26 -28.83
N GLY A 38 36.45 -18.37 -27.51
CA GLY A 38 35.73 -17.37 -26.74
C GLY A 38 36.43 -16.00 -26.71
N LEU A 39 37.76 -15.99 -26.67
CA LEU A 39 38.54 -14.75 -26.67
C LEU A 39 38.64 -14.11 -28.06
N SER A 40 38.82 -14.92 -29.11
CA SER A 40 38.97 -14.48 -30.50
C SER A 40 37.65 -14.11 -31.18
N SER A 41 36.53 -14.70 -30.74
CA SER A 41 35.18 -14.35 -31.22
C SER A 41 34.76 -12.91 -30.88
N GLY A 42 35.51 -12.22 -30.01
CA GLY A 42 35.17 -10.88 -29.55
C GLY A 42 33.91 -10.80 -28.70
N ALA A 43 33.29 -11.95 -28.35
CA ALA A 43 32.03 -12.00 -27.63
C ALA A 43 32.11 -11.33 -26.23
N TRP A 44 33.30 -11.32 -25.64
CA TRP A 44 33.59 -10.67 -24.36
C TRP A 44 33.43 -9.13 -24.39
N ILE A 45 33.36 -8.50 -25.57
CA ILE A 45 33.19 -7.05 -25.68
C ILE A 45 31.73 -6.60 -25.62
N TYR A 46 30.77 -7.49 -25.92
CA TYR A 46 29.35 -7.15 -25.90
C TYR A 46 28.83 -6.69 -24.53
N PRO A 47 29.21 -7.28 -23.39
CA PRO A 47 28.82 -6.78 -22.07
C PRO A 47 29.32 -5.35 -21.81
N LEU A 48 30.53 -5.01 -22.26
CA LEU A 48 31.08 -3.65 -22.13
C LEU A 48 30.33 -2.64 -23.01
N LEU A 49 30.02 -3.02 -24.25
CA LEU A 49 29.18 -2.23 -25.15
C LEU A 49 27.76 -2.05 -24.59
N GLY A 50 27.21 -3.07 -23.93
CA GLY A 50 25.92 -3.00 -23.26
C GLY A 50 25.91 -1.99 -22.11
N ILE A 51 26.96 -1.96 -21.28
CA ILE A 51 27.13 -0.95 -20.24
C ILE A 51 27.28 0.44 -20.87
N LEU A 52 28.08 0.59 -21.92
CA LEU A 52 28.24 1.87 -22.62
C LEU A 52 26.93 2.37 -23.23
N TYR A 53 26.10 1.47 -23.76
CA TYR A 53 24.76 1.80 -24.27
C TYR A 53 23.82 2.31 -23.18
N LEU A 54 23.96 1.83 -21.93
CA LEU A 54 23.20 2.33 -20.78
C LEU A 54 23.51 3.81 -20.48
N PHE A 55 24.71 4.27 -20.83
CA PHE A 55 25.11 5.67 -20.76
C PHE A 55 24.81 6.47 -22.04
N SER A 56 24.16 5.87 -23.04
CA SER A 56 23.71 6.63 -24.21
C SER A 56 22.66 7.67 -23.78
N PRO A 57 22.66 8.86 -24.42
CA PRO A 57 21.76 9.94 -24.03
C PRO A 57 20.29 9.51 -24.09
N PHE A 58 19.92 8.65 -25.04
CA PHE A 58 18.55 8.13 -25.16
C PHE A 58 18.20 7.13 -24.06
N ALA A 59 19.12 6.22 -23.69
CA ALA A 59 18.89 5.26 -22.62
C ALA A 59 18.68 5.93 -21.25
N LEU A 60 19.29 7.11 -21.03
CA LEU A 60 19.10 7.91 -19.81
C LEU A 60 17.92 8.89 -19.92
N ALA A 61 17.73 9.53 -21.07
CA ALA A 61 16.68 10.56 -21.25
C ALA A 61 15.27 9.96 -21.20
N ILE A 62 15.05 8.77 -21.79
CA ILE A 62 13.73 8.13 -21.82
C ILE A 62 13.19 7.88 -20.39
N PRO A 63 13.89 7.15 -19.49
CA PRO A 63 13.39 6.92 -18.13
C PRO A 63 13.33 8.21 -17.30
N LEU A 64 14.20 9.19 -17.57
CA LEU A 64 14.16 10.48 -16.88
C LEU A 64 12.87 11.24 -17.22
N ILE A 65 12.57 11.42 -18.51
CA ILE A 65 11.35 12.11 -18.98
C ILE A 65 10.10 11.35 -18.53
N LEU A 66 10.10 10.01 -18.63
CA LEU A 66 9.01 9.19 -18.11
C LEU A 66 8.84 9.35 -16.59
N GLY A 67 9.94 9.40 -15.84
CA GLY A 67 9.94 9.59 -14.40
C GLY A 67 9.37 10.95 -13.99
N GLU A 68 9.79 12.03 -14.65
CA GLU A 68 9.26 13.37 -14.43
C GLU A 68 7.77 13.46 -14.79
N ALA A 69 7.39 12.94 -15.96
CA ALA A 69 6.00 12.88 -16.39
C ALA A 69 5.15 12.07 -15.41
N PHE A 70 5.65 10.93 -14.93
CA PHE A 70 4.97 10.10 -13.92
C PHE A 70 4.74 10.86 -12.62
N VAL A 71 5.73 11.60 -12.13
CA VAL A 71 5.60 12.42 -10.91
C VAL A 71 4.52 13.48 -11.09
N VAL A 72 4.51 14.19 -12.22
CA VAL A 72 3.49 15.21 -12.52
C VAL A 72 2.10 14.60 -12.60
N VAL A 73 1.94 13.50 -13.35
CA VAL A 73 0.66 12.80 -13.50
C VAL A 73 0.15 12.27 -12.17
N MET A 74 1.02 11.66 -11.36
CA MET A 74 0.66 11.17 -10.02
C MET A 74 0.24 12.29 -9.08
N PHE A 75 0.95 13.41 -9.12
CA PHE A 75 0.62 14.59 -8.31
C PHE A 75 -0.76 15.16 -8.67
N LEU A 76 -1.04 15.35 -9.97
CA LEU A 76 -2.33 15.84 -10.45
C LEU A 76 -3.48 14.86 -10.13
N THR A 77 -3.26 13.57 -10.37
CA THR A 77 -4.26 12.51 -10.11
C THR A 77 -4.60 12.44 -8.63
N ARG A 78 -3.59 12.43 -7.74
CA ARG A 78 -3.84 12.41 -6.29
C ARG A 78 -4.51 13.69 -5.80
N GLY A 79 -4.04 14.85 -6.24
CA GLY A 79 -4.54 16.14 -5.76
C GLY A 79 -5.97 16.41 -6.19
N ILE A 80 -6.26 16.25 -7.48
CA ILE A 80 -7.54 16.66 -8.08
C ILE A 80 -8.54 15.51 -8.07
N LEU A 81 -8.19 14.36 -8.66
CA LEU A 81 -9.15 13.28 -8.87
C LEU A 81 -9.42 12.51 -7.58
N VAL A 82 -8.38 11.96 -6.96
CA VAL A 82 -8.52 11.14 -5.74
C VAL A 82 -8.99 12.00 -4.56
N GLY A 83 -8.45 13.20 -4.40
CA GLY A 83 -8.85 14.11 -3.33
C GLY A 83 -10.35 14.44 -3.33
N GLN A 84 -10.94 14.68 -4.50
CA GLN A 84 -12.38 14.94 -4.61
C GLN A 84 -13.20 13.66 -4.47
N ALA A 85 -12.82 12.60 -5.19
CA ALA A 85 -13.55 11.34 -5.16
C ALA A 85 -13.58 10.70 -3.75
N THR A 86 -12.52 10.86 -2.96
CA THR A 86 -12.51 10.39 -1.56
C THR A 86 -13.47 11.17 -0.67
N VAL A 87 -13.63 12.49 -0.89
CA VAL A 87 -14.65 13.30 -0.20
C VAL A 87 -16.06 12.89 -0.61
N ASP A 88 -16.30 12.68 -1.91
CA ASP A 88 -17.59 12.27 -2.42
C ASP A 88 -17.99 10.87 -1.92
N ILE A 89 -17.05 9.92 -1.89
CA ILE A 89 -17.27 8.59 -1.30
C ILE A 89 -17.53 8.70 0.19
N PHE A 90 -16.79 9.55 0.91
CA PHE A 90 -16.99 9.75 2.33
C PHE A 90 -18.42 10.25 2.63
N ASP A 91 -18.85 11.26 1.88
CA ASP A 91 -20.20 11.81 1.98
C ASP A 91 -21.25 10.77 1.57
N ALA A 92 -21.05 10.04 0.47
CA ALA A 92 -21.96 9.00 0.00
C ALA A 92 -22.16 7.89 1.05
N VAL A 93 -21.09 7.46 1.73
CA VAL A 93 -21.17 6.47 2.81
C VAL A 93 -21.96 7.03 3.99
N LEU A 94 -21.76 8.29 4.38
CA LEU A 94 -22.54 8.91 5.45
C LEU A 94 -24.04 9.05 5.08
N LEU A 95 -24.34 9.40 3.83
CA LEU A 95 -25.71 9.43 3.32
C LEU A 95 -26.36 8.04 3.41
N GLN A 96 -25.65 7.00 2.97
CA GLN A 96 -26.13 5.62 3.03
C GLN A 96 -26.34 5.14 4.48
N LYS A 97 -25.56 5.66 5.43
CA LYS A 97 -25.69 5.35 6.86
C LYS A 97 -26.73 6.21 7.60
N GLY A 98 -27.49 7.04 6.89
CA GLY A 98 -28.58 7.83 7.47
C GLY A 98 -28.17 9.16 8.09
N HIS A 99 -26.97 9.67 7.79
CA HIS A 99 -26.47 10.95 8.30
C HIS A 99 -26.62 12.09 7.28
N SER A 100 -27.77 12.16 6.59
CA SER A 100 -28.06 13.17 5.55
C SER A 100 -27.93 14.61 6.05
N ALA A 101 -28.52 14.91 7.21
CA ALA A 101 -28.46 16.25 7.82
C ALA A 101 -27.02 16.71 8.09
N LEU A 102 -26.09 15.79 8.40
CA LEU A 102 -24.70 16.13 8.64
C LEU A 102 -23.97 16.52 7.34
N VAL A 103 -24.27 15.80 6.24
CA VAL A 103 -23.64 16.01 4.94
C VAL A 103 -24.20 17.25 4.23
N GLU A 104 -25.52 17.46 4.27
CA GLU A 104 -26.19 18.60 3.62
C GLU A 104 -25.67 19.95 4.14
N ASN A 105 -25.54 20.06 5.48
CA ASN A 105 -24.99 21.24 6.12
C ASN A 105 -23.53 21.50 5.70
N GLY A 106 -22.71 20.46 5.59
CA GLY A 106 -21.30 20.60 5.22
C GLY A 106 -21.03 20.73 3.71
N ARG A 107 -21.95 20.33 2.83
CA ARG A 107 -21.81 20.49 1.37
C ARG A 107 -21.92 21.96 0.94
N GLN A 108 -22.75 22.75 1.63
CA GLN A 108 -22.84 24.20 1.39
C GLN A 108 -21.51 24.92 1.72
N VAL A 109 -20.76 24.41 2.72
CA VAL A 109 -19.45 24.97 3.12
C VAL A 109 -18.33 24.59 2.14
N THR A 110 -18.40 23.40 1.52
CA THR A 110 -17.32 22.90 0.64
C THR A 110 -17.28 23.56 -0.75
N ASN A 111 -18.43 24.04 -1.26
CA ASN A 111 -18.54 24.57 -2.62
C ASN A 111 -17.79 25.89 -2.87
N LYS A 112 -17.28 26.55 -1.83
CA LYS A 112 -16.62 27.87 -1.93
C LYS A 112 -15.14 27.85 -2.36
N GLY A 113 -14.56 26.71 -2.79
CA GLY A 113 -13.14 26.70 -3.18
C GLY A 113 -12.58 25.41 -3.80
N GLY A 114 -13.40 24.62 -4.47
CA GLY A 114 -13.18 23.19 -4.70
C GLY A 114 -11.95 22.74 -5.50
N LYS A 115 -11.26 23.62 -6.25
CA LYS A 115 -10.06 23.20 -7.04
C LYS A 115 -8.91 24.21 -6.93
N ALA A 116 -9.15 25.48 -7.25
CA ALA A 116 -8.10 26.52 -7.25
C ALA A 116 -7.45 26.74 -5.87
N LYS A 117 -8.21 26.65 -4.78
CA LYS A 117 -7.69 26.81 -3.42
C LYS A 117 -6.81 25.63 -2.99
N GLN A 118 -7.13 24.42 -3.45
CA GLN A 118 -6.31 23.23 -3.19
C GLN A 118 -4.98 23.34 -3.92
N LEU A 119 -5.00 23.71 -5.21
CA LEU A 119 -3.79 23.97 -6.00
C LEU A 119 -2.91 25.08 -5.39
N GLY A 120 -3.50 26.21 -4.95
CA GLY A 120 -2.77 27.30 -4.29
C GLY A 120 -2.19 26.94 -2.92
N THR A 121 -2.84 26.05 -2.16
CA THR A 121 -2.33 25.57 -0.86
C THR A 121 -1.15 24.60 -1.02
N LEU A 122 -1.12 23.85 -2.12
CA LEU A 122 -0.03 22.90 -2.42
C LEU A 122 1.25 23.62 -2.86
N MET A 123 1.14 24.74 -3.57
CA MET A 123 2.28 25.54 -4.02
C MET A 123 2.96 26.36 -2.90
N THR A 124 2.26 26.66 -1.81
CA THR A 124 2.72 27.61 -0.78
C THR A 124 3.39 26.98 0.44
N LYS A 125 3.44 25.64 0.56
CA LYS A 125 4.08 24.93 1.70
C LYS A 125 5.24 23.99 1.37
N PRO A 126 6.17 24.31 0.45
CA PRO A 126 7.22 23.36 0.12
C PRO A 126 8.36 23.27 1.16
N LEU A 127 8.62 24.28 2.01
CA LEU A 127 9.96 24.40 2.64
C LEU A 127 10.08 24.63 4.17
N SER A 128 9.03 24.50 4.98
CA SER A 128 9.13 24.75 6.45
C SER A 128 9.02 23.52 7.37
N ARG A 129 9.13 22.29 6.85
CA ARG A 129 8.90 21.06 7.64
C ARG A 129 10.15 20.35 8.18
N PHE A 130 11.34 20.91 8.03
CA PHE A 130 12.57 20.27 8.51
C PHE A 130 12.96 20.74 9.92
N ASN A 131 12.31 20.23 10.97
CA ASN A 131 12.97 20.03 12.27
C ASN A 131 12.21 19.13 13.28
N VAL A 132 11.83 17.92 12.89
CA VAL A 132 11.39 16.87 13.84
C VAL A 132 12.17 15.55 13.62
N ASP A 133 12.89 15.50 12.51
CA ASP A 133 13.67 14.34 12.06
C ASP A 133 14.92 14.09 12.90
N SER A 134 15.55 15.11 13.48
CA SER A 134 16.81 14.92 14.21
C SER A 134 16.66 14.16 15.54
N VAL A 135 15.47 14.14 16.15
CA VAL A 135 15.20 13.51 17.46
C VAL A 135 14.77 12.05 17.33
N VAL A 136 13.97 11.72 16.30
CA VAL A 136 13.70 10.34 15.87
C VAL A 136 14.98 9.66 15.40
N ARG A 137 15.86 10.42 14.75
CA ARG A 137 17.17 9.99 14.26
C ARG A 137 18.16 9.56 15.34
N TYR A 138 18.03 9.99 16.59
CA TYR A 138 18.94 9.57 17.68
C TYR A 138 18.39 8.39 18.52
N LEU A 139 17.06 8.31 18.66
CA LEU A 139 16.40 7.18 19.34
C LEU A 139 16.39 5.90 18.50
N LEU A 140 16.36 6.02 17.17
CA LEU A 140 16.45 4.90 16.23
C LEU A 140 17.88 4.41 15.99
N THR A 141 18.92 5.21 16.21
CA THR A 141 20.30 4.84 15.82
C THR A 141 20.94 3.73 16.64
N LEU A 142 20.37 3.32 17.78
CA LEU A 142 21.06 2.44 18.75
C LEU A 142 20.80 0.91 18.56
N PRO A 143 19.58 0.43 18.25
CA PRO A 143 19.34 -1.00 17.98
C PRO A 143 19.31 -1.37 16.47
N LEU A 144 19.30 -0.39 15.56
CA LEU A 144 18.66 -0.50 14.23
C LEU A 144 19.57 -0.83 13.04
N ASN A 145 20.87 -0.99 13.22
CA ASN A 145 21.74 -1.38 12.10
C ASN A 145 21.52 -2.83 11.62
N PHE A 146 20.62 -3.61 12.24
CA PHE A 146 20.62 -5.08 12.07
C PHE A 146 19.32 -5.74 11.60
N ILE A 147 18.16 -5.07 11.46
CA ILE A 147 16.91 -5.74 10.98
C ILE A 147 16.02 -4.80 10.13
N PRO A 148 15.87 -5.03 8.80
CA PRO A 148 15.06 -4.22 7.86
C PRO A 148 13.57 -4.03 8.23
N LEU A 149 13.07 -4.79 9.19
CA LEU A 149 11.64 -4.82 9.56
C LEU A 149 11.29 -3.80 10.65
N VAL A 150 12.19 -3.55 11.60
CA VAL A 150 11.92 -2.68 12.76
C VAL A 150 11.78 -1.21 12.33
N GLY A 151 12.63 -0.76 11.41
CA GLY A 151 12.58 0.59 10.88
C GLY A 151 11.24 0.89 10.17
N THR A 152 10.74 -0.08 9.40
CA THR A 152 9.47 0.05 8.67
C THR A 152 8.28 0.13 9.64
N ILE A 153 8.24 -0.73 10.66
CA ILE A 153 7.17 -0.70 11.68
C ILE A 153 7.15 0.64 12.41
N PHE A 154 8.33 1.13 12.84
CA PHE A 154 8.43 2.43 13.48
C PHE A 154 8.02 3.58 12.54
N PHE A 155 8.48 3.54 11.29
CA PHE A 155 8.13 4.54 10.28
C PHE A 155 6.62 4.59 10.03
N LEU A 156 5.98 3.43 9.85
CA LEU A 156 4.52 3.31 9.73
C LEU A 156 3.84 3.84 10.99
N GLY A 157 4.30 3.45 12.18
CA GLY A 157 3.81 3.91 13.49
C GLY A 157 3.81 5.44 13.63
N TYR A 158 5.00 6.03 13.52
CA TYR A 158 5.22 7.46 13.71
C TYR A 158 4.48 8.31 12.68
N ASN A 159 4.62 7.96 11.39
CA ASN A 159 3.91 8.70 10.36
C ASN A 159 2.41 8.42 10.46
N GLY A 160 2.00 7.22 10.89
CA GLY A 160 0.60 6.80 10.96
C GLY A 160 -0.14 7.59 12.01
N TYR A 161 0.50 7.83 13.15
CA TYR A 161 0.02 8.77 14.16
C TYR A 161 -0.22 10.18 13.60
N LYS A 162 0.68 10.69 12.75
CA LYS A 162 0.58 12.03 12.16
C LYS A 162 -0.46 12.09 11.05
N ALA A 163 -0.58 11.04 10.24
CA ALA A 163 -1.48 10.95 9.10
C ALA A 163 -2.92 10.60 9.50
N GLY A 164 -3.11 9.80 10.55
CA GLY A 164 -4.40 9.26 10.99
C GLY A 164 -5.52 10.30 11.07
N PRO A 165 -5.35 11.42 11.80
CA PRO A 165 -6.37 12.46 11.87
C PRO A 165 -6.71 13.11 10.53
N GLY A 166 -5.81 13.06 9.54
CA GLY A 166 -6.05 13.59 8.20
C GLY A 166 -7.18 12.88 7.47
N PHE A 167 -7.35 11.57 7.68
CA PHE A 167 -8.43 10.80 7.05
C PHE A 167 -9.84 11.16 7.57
N HIS A 168 -9.92 11.81 8.73
CA HIS A 168 -11.16 12.38 9.27
C HIS A 168 -11.30 13.89 9.01
N ALA A 169 -10.48 14.48 8.14
CA ALA A 169 -10.59 15.91 7.81
C ALA A 169 -12.00 16.28 7.34
N ARG A 170 -12.64 15.43 6.51
CA ARG A 170 -14.02 15.66 6.05
C ARG A 170 -15.01 15.64 7.21
N TYR A 171 -14.94 14.64 8.10
CA TYR A 171 -15.79 14.58 9.30
C TYR A 171 -15.65 15.83 10.19
N PHE A 172 -14.43 16.27 10.45
CA PHE A 172 -14.19 17.49 11.23
C PHE A 172 -14.72 18.74 10.55
N GLN A 173 -14.68 18.79 9.21
CA GLN A 173 -15.30 19.86 8.43
C GLN A 173 -16.82 19.82 8.52
N LEU A 174 -17.45 18.64 8.39
CA LEU A 174 -18.92 18.49 8.50
C LEU A 174 -19.43 18.87 9.90
N LYS A 175 -18.62 18.65 10.93
CA LYS A 175 -18.91 19.04 12.32
C LYS A 175 -18.54 20.47 12.69
N ASP A 176 -17.96 21.21 11.74
CA ASP A 176 -17.45 22.57 11.95
C ASP A 176 -16.52 22.67 13.18
N PHE A 177 -15.62 21.69 13.32
CA PHE A 177 -14.68 21.66 14.44
C PHE A 177 -13.61 22.75 14.29
N ASP A 178 -13.56 23.63 15.28
CA ASP A 178 -12.39 24.49 15.47
C ASP A 178 -11.12 23.68 15.78
N LYS A 179 -9.94 24.30 15.55
CA LYS A 179 -8.63 23.68 15.75
C LYS A 179 -8.48 23.06 17.14
N ASP A 180 -8.96 23.73 18.19
CA ASP A 180 -8.80 23.26 19.57
C ASP A 180 -9.72 22.08 19.87
N ARG A 181 -10.98 22.17 19.43
CA ARG A 181 -11.97 21.08 19.55
C ARG A 181 -11.52 19.83 18.80
N ARG A 182 -10.97 20.02 17.60
CA ARG A 182 -10.39 18.94 16.80
C ARG A 182 -9.24 18.26 17.54
N GLN A 183 -8.31 19.03 18.11
CA GLN A 183 -7.18 18.46 18.87
C GLN A 183 -7.65 17.71 20.11
N ALA A 184 -8.62 18.24 20.86
CA ALA A 184 -9.21 17.57 22.01
C ALA A 184 -9.88 16.24 21.60
N PHE A 185 -10.63 16.25 20.49
CA PHE A 185 -11.28 15.06 19.95
C PHE A 185 -10.27 13.97 19.54
N ILE A 186 -9.19 14.37 18.86
CA ILE A 186 -8.10 13.46 18.46
C ILE A 186 -7.37 12.94 19.70
N LYS A 187 -7.09 13.80 20.69
CA LYS A 187 -6.39 13.42 21.93
C LYS A 187 -7.12 12.31 22.68
N LYS A 188 -8.45 12.35 22.72
CA LYS A 188 -9.28 11.30 23.35
C LYS A 188 -9.21 9.95 22.63
N ARG A 189 -8.82 9.92 21.35
CA ARG A 189 -8.84 8.71 20.49
C ARG A 189 -7.51 8.45 19.78
N ARG A 190 -6.39 8.85 20.39
CA ARG A 190 -5.05 8.74 19.78
C ARG A 190 -4.72 7.32 19.33
N GLY A 191 -5.11 6.31 20.11
CA GLY A 191 -4.89 4.90 19.75
C GLY A 191 -5.63 4.49 18.47
N ALA A 192 -6.91 4.85 18.34
CA ALA A 192 -7.70 4.55 17.14
C ALA A 192 -7.16 5.28 15.91
N TYR A 193 -6.80 6.57 16.04
CA TYR A 193 -6.18 7.32 14.95
C TYR A 193 -4.80 6.78 14.56
N LEU A 194 -4.01 6.32 15.53
CA LEU A 194 -2.72 5.66 15.27
C LEU A 194 -2.95 4.40 14.44
N MET A 195 -3.78 3.45 14.92
CA MET A 195 -3.98 2.17 14.24
C MET A 195 -4.62 2.33 12.87
N PHE A 196 -5.58 3.25 12.74
CA PHE A 196 -6.18 3.55 11.45
C PHE A 196 -5.16 4.15 10.48
N GLY A 197 -4.38 5.14 10.94
CA GLY A 197 -3.36 5.80 10.14
C GLY A 197 -2.19 4.90 9.75
N THR A 198 -1.77 3.98 10.63
CA THR A 198 -0.74 2.99 10.34
C THR A 198 -1.20 1.99 9.29
N MET A 199 -2.42 1.45 9.43
CA MET A 199 -2.98 0.51 8.47
C MET A 199 -3.22 1.17 7.10
N ALA A 200 -3.75 2.40 7.10
CA ALA A 200 -3.92 3.19 5.89
C ALA A 200 -2.58 3.43 5.18
N MET A 201 -1.50 3.69 5.91
CA MET A 201 -0.18 3.82 5.29
C MET A 201 0.42 2.50 4.83
N ALA A 202 0.21 1.42 5.57
CA ALA A 202 0.64 0.10 5.13
C ALA A 202 0.00 -0.26 3.78
N LEU A 203 -1.30 0.02 3.62
CA LEU A 203 -1.99 -0.17 2.34
C LEU A 203 -1.45 0.76 1.24
N ASN A 204 -1.00 1.97 1.60
CA ASN A 204 -0.49 2.97 0.67
C ASN A 204 1.01 2.87 0.37
N LEU A 205 1.70 1.80 0.82
CA LEU A 205 3.13 1.58 0.56
C LEU A 205 3.46 1.49 -0.93
N ILE A 206 2.54 0.99 -1.76
CA ILE A 206 2.73 0.83 -3.20
C ILE A 206 2.02 1.98 -3.94
N PRO A 207 2.75 2.89 -4.63
CA PRO A 207 2.17 4.12 -5.18
C PRO A 207 0.99 3.92 -6.14
N ILE A 208 1.05 2.93 -7.03
CA ILE A 208 -0.01 2.70 -8.02
C ILE A 208 -1.26 2.13 -7.35
N VAL A 209 -1.09 1.10 -6.51
CA VAL A 209 -2.19 0.44 -5.81
C VAL A 209 -2.81 1.35 -4.73
N SER A 210 -2.03 2.29 -4.19
CA SER A 210 -2.49 3.27 -3.20
C SER A 210 -3.68 4.11 -3.66
N ILE A 211 -3.85 4.32 -4.97
CA ILE A 211 -5.01 5.07 -5.49
C ILE A 211 -6.30 4.32 -5.18
N VAL A 212 -6.31 3.00 -5.41
CA VAL A 212 -7.47 2.15 -5.11
C VAL A 212 -7.69 2.08 -3.60
N PHE A 213 -6.62 1.87 -2.83
CA PHE A 213 -6.72 1.82 -1.37
C PHE A 213 -7.07 3.16 -0.72
N SER A 214 -6.87 4.30 -1.41
CA SER A 214 -7.35 5.60 -0.94
C SER A 214 -8.88 5.62 -0.84
N PHE A 215 -9.58 4.98 -1.78
CA PHE A 215 -11.04 4.84 -1.71
C PHE A 215 -11.47 3.91 -0.57
N THR A 216 -10.81 2.76 -0.41
CA THR A 216 -11.06 1.86 0.72
C THR A 216 -10.84 2.56 2.07
N THR A 217 -9.78 3.36 2.17
CA THR A 217 -9.47 4.14 3.37
C THR A 217 -10.52 5.22 3.61
N ALA A 218 -10.98 5.91 2.57
CA ALA A 218 -12.06 6.89 2.68
C ALA A 218 -13.37 6.26 3.15
N THR A 219 -13.75 5.11 2.61
CA THR A 219 -14.91 4.32 3.07
C THR A 219 -14.76 3.91 4.52
N GLY A 220 -13.60 3.35 4.92
CA GLY A 220 -13.34 2.95 6.30
C GLY A 220 -13.41 4.14 7.28
N ALA A 221 -12.87 5.29 6.90
CA ALA A 221 -12.95 6.52 7.67
C ALA A 221 -14.41 7.01 7.79
N ALA A 222 -15.21 6.92 6.72
CA ALA A 222 -16.61 7.32 6.75
C ALA A 222 -17.48 6.39 7.60
N LEU A 223 -17.23 5.08 7.54
CA LEU A 223 -17.87 4.10 8.41
C LEU A 223 -17.54 4.35 9.88
N TRP A 224 -16.27 4.62 10.17
CA TRP A 224 -15.85 4.95 11.54
C TRP A 224 -16.49 6.28 12.01
N ALA A 225 -16.57 7.29 11.15
CA ALA A 225 -17.28 8.53 11.45
C ALA A 225 -18.78 8.30 11.71
N SER A 226 -19.44 7.47 10.92
CA SER A 226 -20.84 7.09 11.14
C SER A 226 -21.03 6.40 12.50
N GLU A 227 -20.12 5.52 12.88
CA GLU A 227 -20.16 4.86 14.18
C GLU A 227 -19.97 5.85 15.34
N LEU A 228 -19.07 6.83 15.20
CA LEU A 228 -18.89 7.91 16.17
C LEU A 228 -20.15 8.77 16.32
N GLU A 229 -20.87 9.02 15.23
CA GLU A 229 -22.16 9.71 15.26
C GLU A 229 -23.21 8.91 16.00
N ASN A 230 -23.28 7.60 15.73
CA ASN A 230 -24.24 6.71 16.39
C ASN A 230 -23.98 6.63 17.89
N MET A 231 -22.71 6.45 18.29
CA MET A 231 -22.30 6.45 19.71
C MET A 231 -22.59 7.78 20.42
N GLY A 232 -22.54 8.90 19.70
CA GLY A 232 -22.86 10.23 20.24
C GLY A 232 -24.38 10.52 20.36
N LYS A 233 -25.21 9.79 19.61
CA LYS A 233 -26.68 9.90 19.65
C LYS A 233 -27.30 9.03 20.74
N THR A 234 -26.62 7.98 21.20
CA THR A 234 -27.06 7.18 22.35
C THR A 234 -26.90 7.99 23.64
N PRO A 235 -27.97 8.31 24.38
CA PRO A 235 -27.83 8.77 25.75
C PRO A 235 -27.29 7.58 26.55
N THR A 236 -25.99 7.58 26.84
CA THR A 236 -25.32 6.71 27.81
C THR A 236 -25.92 5.30 27.95
N ALA A 237 -25.78 4.45 26.93
CA ALA A 237 -25.91 3.01 27.12
C ALA A 237 -24.56 2.40 26.77
N VAL A 238 -23.79 2.08 27.81
CA VAL A 238 -22.56 1.32 27.74
C VAL A 238 -22.89 -0.04 27.12
N PRO A 239 -22.27 -0.47 26.00
CA PRO A 239 -22.31 -1.87 25.62
C PRO A 239 -21.40 -2.60 26.61
N GLN A 240 -21.98 -3.22 27.63
CA GLN A 240 -21.29 -4.30 28.34
C GLN A 240 -21.10 -5.44 27.32
N THR A 241 -19.84 -5.73 27.03
CA THR A 241 -19.44 -6.92 26.29
C THR A 241 -19.73 -8.14 27.17
N ASP A 242 -20.93 -8.67 27.09
CA ASP A 242 -21.24 -9.98 27.62
C ASP A 242 -20.71 -11.03 26.65
N ALA A 243 -19.49 -11.49 26.94
CA ALA A 243 -18.91 -12.68 26.38
C ALA A 243 -19.70 -13.90 26.88
N ASN A 244 -20.75 -14.31 26.16
CA ASN A 244 -21.22 -15.70 26.08
C ASN A 244 -22.47 -15.81 25.19
N ASN A 245 -22.30 -16.13 23.91
CA ASN A 245 -23.04 -17.24 23.30
C ASN A 245 -22.56 -17.50 21.87
N THR A 246 -21.76 -18.55 21.74
CA THR A 246 -21.57 -19.28 20.48
C THR A 246 -22.67 -20.33 20.41
N THR A 247 -23.50 -20.33 19.35
CA THR A 247 -23.96 -21.51 18.59
C THR A 247 -25.02 -21.05 17.58
N GLY A 248 -24.84 -21.45 16.32
CA GLY A 248 -25.58 -20.93 15.18
C GLY A 248 -27.07 -21.30 15.11
N LYS A 249 -27.77 -20.50 14.31
CA LYS A 249 -28.85 -20.92 13.43
C LYS A 249 -28.93 -19.91 12.28
N GLN A 250 -28.79 -20.41 11.06
CA GLN A 250 -29.20 -19.71 9.85
C GLN A 250 -30.73 -19.64 9.88
N GLU A 251 -31.30 -18.44 9.95
CA GLU A 251 -32.71 -18.22 9.64
C GLU A 251 -32.80 -17.61 8.25
N GLU A 252 -33.37 -18.42 7.37
CA GLU A 252 -33.77 -18.14 6.01
C GLU A 252 -34.86 -17.05 6.04
N VAL A 253 -34.56 -15.87 5.48
CA VAL A 253 -35.55 -14.80 5.35
C VAL A 253 -36.35 -15.06 4.07
N GLU A 254 -37.50 -15.70 4.23
CA GLU A 254 -38.53 -15.86 3.21
C GLU A 254 -39.08 -14.48 2.80
N VAL A 255 -38.92 -14.13 1.52
CA VAL A 255 -39.37 -12.85 0.95
C VAL A 255 -40.86 -12.94 0.65
N GLN A 256 -41.70 -12.44 1.55
CA GLN A 256 -43.13 -12.29 1.30
C GLN A 256 -43.37 -11.08 0.37
N LEU A 257 -43.73 -11.34 -0.88
CA LEU A 257 -44.13 -10.28 -1.83
C LEU A 257 -45.45 -9.63 -1.41
N PRO A 258 -45.60 -8.29 -1.54
CA PRO A 258 -46.87 -7.61 -1.30
C PRO A 258 -47.92 -8.02 -2.35
N GLN A 259 -49.10 -8.44 -1.90
CA GLN A 259 -50.26 -8.63 -2.78
C GLN A 259 -50.81 -7.26 -3.21
N PRO A 260 -51.22 -7.08 -4.49
CA PRO A 260 -51.84 -5.84 -4.92
C PRO A 260 -53.27 -5.75 -4.40
N ALA A 261 -53.63 -4.59 -3.85
CA ALA A 261 -54.99 -4.28 -3.42
C ALA A 261 -55.94 -4.24 -4.63
N VAL A 262 -56.84 -5.22 -4.73
CA VAL A 262 -57.99 -5.16 -5.63
C VAL A 262 -59.05 -4.29 -4.98
N ASN A 263 -59.15 -3.04 -5.44
CA ASN A 263 -60.27 -2.16 -5.19
C ASN A 263 -61.29 -2.37 -6.31
N ASP A 264 -62.34 -3.16 -6.05
CA ASP A 264 -63.49 -3.24 -6.95
C ASP A 264 -64.72 -2.63 -6.27
N LYS A 265 -64.88 -1.33 -6.48
CA LYS A 265 -66.18 -0.64 -6.38
C LYS A 265 -66.73 -0.46 -7.79
N LYS A 266 -67.67 -1.30 -8.19
CA LYS A 266 -68.72 -1.01 -9.19
C LYS A 266 -70.01 -1.69 -8.71
N LYS A 267 -70.99 -0.93 -8.20
CA LYS A 267 -72.06 -0.23 -8.92
C LYS A 267 -73.06 -1.18 -9.60
N GLU A 268 -74.19 -1.32 -8.92
CA GLU A 268 -75.58 -1.24 -9.38
C GLU A 268 -75.98 -1.73 -10.79
N LEU A 269 -77.11 -2.46 -10.76
CA LEU A 269 -78.04 -2.92 -11.81
C LEU A 269 -77.75 -4.29 -12.41
#